data_AF-F0MCB1-F1
#
_entry.id   AF-F0MCB1-F1
#
_cell.length_a   1.000
_cell.length_b   1.000
_cell.length_c   1.000
_cell.angle_alpha   90.00
_cell.angle_beta   90.00
_cell.angle_gamma   90.00
#
_symmetry.space_group_name_H-M   'P 1'
#
loop_
_entity.id
_entity.type
_entity.pdbx_description
1 polymer ?
#
loop_
_entity_poly.entity_id
_entity_poly.type
_entity_poly.pdbx_seq_one_letter_code
_entity_poly.pdbx_strand_id
1 'polypeptide(L)'
;MSTKNLHSLKLVAVGAATAALMTFGLGAASAHVSVTPDATDEGGTTQVTFRVPSESKTATTTKIKVDLPTATPFTSVRVKPVPGWTAELVRGALPQPVTVDGATITEAPLSVTWTANDAQSQLSADQYQMFSLSVEGFRSPVLPWRCL
;
A
#
# COMPACT_ATOMS: atom_id res chain seq x y z
N MET A 1 -69.52 -35.84 21.24
CA MET A 1 -70.05 -36.32 19.95
C MET A 1 -69.67 -35.31 18.88
N SER A 2 -69.03 -35.81 17.81
CA SER A 2 -68.76 -35.18 16.52
C SER A 2 -67.63 -34.14 16.36
N THR A 3 -66.76 -34.53 15.43
CA THR A 3 -65.54 -33.99 14.85
C THR A 3 -65.78 -32.92 13.77
N LYS A 4 -64.75 -32.14 13.40
CA LYS A 4 -64.05 -32.19 12.08
C LYS A 4 -63.15 -30.97 11.83
N ASN A 5 -62.01 -31.25 11.20
CA ASN A 5 -60.94 -30.33 10.83
C ASN A 5 -61.14 -29.71 9.42
N LEU A 6 -60.42 -28.60 9.18
CA LEU A 6 -59.67 -28.18 7.97
C LEU A 6 -60.20 -27.07 7.01
N HIS A 7 -59.21 -26.21 6.70
CA HIS A 7 -58.94 -25.39 5.49
C HIS A 7 -59.62 -24.04 5.32
N SER A 8 -58.82 -22.97 5.19
CA SER A 8 -58.66 -22.21 3.92
C SER A 8 -57.70 -21.01 4.04
N LEU A 9 -56.95 -20.79 2.96
CA LEU A 9 -55.94 -19.75 2.73
C LEU A 9 -56.49 -18.32 2.78
N LYS A 10 -55.62 -17.36 3.17
CA LYS A 10 -55.23 -16.16 2.39
C LYS A 10 -54.49 -15.15 3.29
N LEU A 11 -53.27 -14.79 2.94
CA LEU A 11 -52.65 -13.53 3.38
C LEU A 11 -51.82 -12.99 2.22
N VAL A 12 -52.43 -12.06 1.47
CA VAL A 12 -51.73 -11.10 0.62
C VAL A 12 -51.29 -9.98 1.54
N ALA A 13 -49.99 -9.71 1.60
CA ALA A 13 -49.45 -8.48 2.15
C ALA A 13 -48.32 -7.98 1.24
N VAL A 14 -48.57 -6.80 0.66
CA VAL A 14 -47.69 -5.99 -0.15
C VAL A 14 -46.51 -5.50 0.71
N GLY A 15 -45.29 -5.62 0.20
CA GLY A 15 -44.11 -5.03 0.82
C GLY A 15 -43.12 -4.61 -0.27
N ALA A 16 -43.09 -3.32 -0.57
CA ALA A 16 -42.10 -2.71 -1.45
C ALA A 16 -40.69 -3.00 -0.92
N ALA A 17 -39.86 -3.69 -1.70
CA ALA A 17 -38.46 -3.92 -1.36
C ALA A 17 -37.69 -2.60 -1.54
N THR A 18 -37.59 -1.84 -0.45
CA THR A 18 -36.72 -0.68 -0.30
C THR A 18 -35.25 -1.07 -0.48
N ALA A 19 -34.55 -0.26 -1.26
CA ALA A 19 -33.13 -0.37 -1.58
C ALA A 19 -32.24 -0.42 -0.34
N ALA A 20 -31.26 -1.33 -0.36
CA ALA A 20 -30.07 -1.26 0.48
C ALA A 20 -28.84 -1.29 -0.41
N LEU A 21 -28.49 -0.13 -0.98
CA LEU A 21 -27.16 0.11 -1.53
C LEU A 21 -26.20 0.18 -0.34
N MET A 22 -25.58 -0.95 0.01
CA MET A 22 -24.46 -1.00 0.94
C MET A 22 -23.23 -0.43 0.22
N THR A 23 -23.14 0.89 0.16
CA THR A 23 -21.89 1.59 -0.16
C THR A 23 -20.94 1.38 1.01
N PHE A 24 -20.13 0.33 0.96
CA PHE A 24 -18.97 0.20 1.83
C PHE A 24 -18.07 1.40 1.56
N GLY A 25 -18.05 2.34 2.50
CA GLY A 25 -17.15 3.47 2.48
C GLY A 25 -15.72 2.96 2.40
N LEU A 26 -15.04 3.27 1.30
CA LEU A 26 -13.59 3.22 1.22
C LEU A 26 -13.05 4.33 2.13
N GLY A 27 -13.09 4.10 3.44
CA GLY A 27 -12.40 4.93 4.40
C GLY A 27 -10.91 4.79 4.13
N ALA A 28 -10.32 5.83 3.54
CA ALA A 28 -8.87 5.95 3.48
C ALA A 28 -8.37 6.08 4.91
N ALA A 29 -7.92 4.96 5.48
CA ALA A 29 -7.22 4.97 6.75
C ALA A 29 -5.86 5.63 6.52
N SER A 30 -5.71 6.86 7.00
CA SER A 30 -4.44 7.58 7.05
C SER A 30 -3.61 7.01 8.19
N ALA A 31 -2.99 5.85 7.98
CA ALA A 31 -2.15 5.25 9.00
C ALA A 31 -0.85 6.06 9.19
N HIS A 32 -0.47 6.30 10.43
CA HIS A 32 0.84 6.86 10.75
C HIS A 32 1.94 5.87 10.35
N VAL A 33 2.53 6.04 9.16
CA VAL A 33 3.62 5.20 8.68
C VAL A 33 4.93 5.68 9.29
N SER A 34 5.51 4.87 10.18
CA SER A 34 6.88 5.10 10.65
C SER A 34 7.87 4.54 9.63
N VAL A 35 8.85 5.36 9.25
CA VAL A 35 9.94 4.99 8.34
C VAL A 35 11.25 4.93 9.11
N THR A 36 11.88 3.75 9.16
CA THR A 36 13.23 3.60 9.72
C THR A 36 14.21 3.34 8.58
N PRO A 37 15.18 4.24 8.33
CA PRO A 37 16.33 3.92 7.50
C PRO A 37 17.35 3.13 8.32
N ASP A 38 17.72 1.93 7.87
CA ASP A 38 18.90 1.25 8.40
C ASP A 38 20.16 1.89 7.82
N ALA A 39 21.23 1.94 8.62
CA ALA A 39 22.49 2.62 8.28
C ALA A 39 22.97 2.31 6.85
N THR A 40 23.44 3.35 6.16
CA THR A 40 24.02 3.23 4.82
C THR A 40 25.28 2.38 4.88
N ASP A 41 25.22 1.16 4.34
CA ASP A 41 26.41 0.36 4.06
C ASP A 41 27.31 1.11 3.06
N GLU A 42 28.63 0.96 3.21
CA GLU A 42 29.63 1.47 2.28
C GLU A 42 29.40 0.87 0.88
N GLY A 43 28.58 1.57 0.10
CA GLY A 43 27.99 1.05 -1.13
C GLY A 43 26.76 1.83 -1.61
N GLY A 44 26.10 2.61 -0.74
CA GLY A 44 25.09 3.61 -1.14
C GLY A 44 23.66 3.07 -1.29
N THR A 45 23.40 1.88 -0.75
CA THR A 45 22.04 1.32 -0.64
C THR A 45 21.49 1.59 0.77
N THR A 46 20.24 2.01 0.87
CA THR A 46 19.52 2.18 2.14
C THR A 46 18.29 1.27 2.16
N GLN A 47 18.04 0.59 3.28
CA GLN A 47 16.76 -0.08 3.48
C GLN A 47 15.76 0.91 4.09
N VAL A 48 14.59 1.02 3.47
CA VAL A 48 13.47 1.82 3.94
C VAL A 48 12.35 0.87 4.29
N THR A 49 11.96 0.84 5.57
CA THR A 49 10.88 -0.04 6.02
C THR A 49 9.69 0.75 6.55
N PHE A 50 8.53 0.48 5.95
CA PHE A 50 7.24 1.03 6.33
C PHE A 50 6.53 0.05 7.27
N ARG A 51 6.28 0.46 8.51
CA ARG A 51 5.40 -0.28 9.41
C ARG A 51 3.97 0.24 9.27
N VAL A 52 3.06 -0.63 8.86
CA VAL A 52 1.66 -0.29 8.61
C VAL A 52 0.75 -1.06 9.57
N PRO A 53 0.24 -0.42 10.63
CA PRO A 53 -0.78 -1.03 11.49
C PRO A 53 -2.17 -0.94 10.86
N SER A 54 -3.05 -1.89 11.21
CA SER A 54 -4.50 -1.71 11.00
C SER A 54 -5.05 -0.80 12.08
N GLU A 55 -5.78 0.24 11.67
CA GLU A 55 -6.42 1.20 12.59
C GLU A 55 -7.93 0.97 12.70
N SER A 56 -8.47 -0.07 12.05
CA SER A 56 -9.88 -0.39 12.08
C SER A 56 -10.16 -1.69 12.82
N LYS A 57 -11.24 -1.70 13.61
CA LYS A 57 -11.76 -2.91 14.25
C LYS A 57 -12.61 -3.77 13.32
N THR A 58 -13.05 -3.22 12.19
CA THR A 58 -14.03 -3.87 11.29
C THR A 58 -13.61 -3.87 9.82
N ALA A 59 -12.80 -2.91 9.38
CA ALA A 59 -12.25 -2.87 8.04
C ALA A 59 -10.86 -3.51 7.99
N THR A 60 -10.48 -3.99 6.80
CA THR A 60 -9.17 -4.59 6.55
C THR A 60 -8.35 -3.75 5.59
N THR A 61 -7.04 -3.70 5.77
CA THR A 61 -6.12 -3.08 4.80
C THR A 61 -5.79 -4.08 3.70
N THR A 62 -6.17 -3.75 2.47
CA THR A 62 -5.99 -4.62 1.29
C THR A 62 -4.95 -4.09 0.31
N LYS A 63 -4.60 -2.80 0.42
CA LYS A 63 -3.69 -2.11 -0.48
C LYS A 63 -2.91 -1.03 0.25
N ILE A 64 -1.63 -0.93 -0.08
CA ILE A 64 -0.74 0.14 0.39
C ILE A 64 -0.02 0.68 -0.83
N LYS A 65 -0.05 2.00 -1.01
CA LYS A 65 0.71 2.70 -2.04
C LYS A 65 1.67 3.67 -1.37
N VAL A 66 2.92 3.64 -1.81
CA VAL A 66 3.94 4.60 -1.42
C VAL A 66 4.40 5.32 -2.68
N ASP A 67 4.21 6.63 -2.70
CA ASP A 67 4.77 7.51 -3.72
C ASP A 67 6.22 7.84 -3.36
N LEU A 68 7.09 7.76 -4.37
CA LEU A 68 8.52 7.99 -4.25
C LEU A 68 8.85 9.45 -4.61
N PRO A 69 9.92 10.02 -4.03
CA PRO A 69 10.30 11.41 -4.29
C PRO A 69 10.68 11.59 -5.77
N THR A 70 10.14 12.62 -6.40
CA THR A 70 10.43 12.96 -7.80
C THR A 70 11.45 14.09 -7.95
N ALA A 71 11.58 14.96 -6.94
CA ALA A 71 12.57 16.04 -6.92
C ALA A 71 13.99 15.52 -6.64
N THR A 72 14.11 14.46 -5.85
CA THR A 72 15.36 13.73 -5.58
C THR A 72 15.11 12.24 -5.82
N PRO A 73 15.00 11.82 -7.08
CA PRO A 73 14.56 10.48 -7.42
C PRO A 73 15.57 9.42 -7.02
N PHE A 74 15.06 8.27 -6.57
CA PHE A 74 15.87 7.07 -6.46
C PHE A 74 16.20 6.54 -7.86
N THR A 75 17.42 6.10 -8.07
CA THR A 75 17.84 5.50 -9.35
C THR A 75 17.55 4.01 -9.38
N SER A 76 17.56 3.36 -8.22
CA SER A 76 17.23 1.95 -8.06
C SER A 76 16.30 1.74 -6.87
N VAL A 77 15.29 0.91 -7.07
CA VAL A 77 14.35 0.47 -6.03
C VAL A 77 14.12 -1.02 -6.22
N ARG A 78 14.33 -1.78 -5.15
CA ARG A 78 14.07 -3.21 -5.06
C ARG A 78 13.08 -3.47 -3.94
N VAL A 79 12.01 -4.18 -4.24
CA VAL A 79 10.96 -4.51 -3.27
C VAL A 79 11.28 -5.82 -2.58
N LYS A 80 11.26 -5.86 -1.25
CA LYS A 80 11.35 -7.11 -0.50
C LYS A 80 10.03 -7.89 -0.65
N PRO A 81 10.05 -9.17 -1.08
CA PRO A 81 8.84 -9.98 -1.18
C PRO A 81 8.13 -10.11 0.17
N VAL A 82 6.79 -10.06 0.14
CA VAL A 82 5.91 -10.26 1.30
C VAL A 82 4.94 -11.39 0.95
N PRO A 83 4.95 -12.53 1.66
CA PRO A 83 4.02 -13.62 1.40
C PRO A 83 2.57 -13.14 1.44
N GLY A 84 1.75 -13.58 0.49
CA GLY A 84 0.34 -13.19 0.41
C GLY A 84 0.08 -11.79 -0.17
N TRP A 85 1.13 -11.05 -0.56
CA TRP A 85 1.02 -9.71 -1.16
C TRP A 85 1.76 -9.65 -2.49
N THR A 86 1.13 -9.01 -3.48
CA THR A 86 1.77 -8.68 -4.76
C THR A 86 2.24 -7.24 -4.73
N ALA A 87 3.49 -7.02 -5.14
CA ALA A 87 4.07 -5.69 -5.28
C ALA A 87 4.18 -5.28 -6.74
N GLU A 88 3.80 -4.03 -7.03
CA GLU A 88 3.97 -3.39 -8.32
C GLU A 88 4.85 -2.16 -8.15
N LEU A 89 5.99 -2.11 -8.85
CA LEU A 89 6.88 -0.97 -8.89
C LEU A 89 6.69 -0.22 -10.20
N VAL A 90 6.13 0.98 -10.13
CA VAL A 90 5.88 1.82 -11.29
C VAL A 90 7.10 2.70 -11.55
N ARG A 91 7.60 2.63 -12.79
CA ARG A 91 8.63 3.55 -13.32
C ARG A 91 8.01 4.40 -14.41
N GLY A 92 8.49 5.62 -14.57
CA GLY A 92 8.04 6.50 -15.64
C GLY A 92 8.77 7.82 -15.67
N ALA A 93 8.31 8.69 -16.57
CA ALA A 93 8.85 10.02 -16.74
C ALA A 93 8.70 10.87 -15.46
N LEU A 94 9.77 11.57 -15.11
CA LEU A 94 9.75 12.58 -14.07
C LEU A 94 8.96 13.81 -14.55
N PRO A 95 8.24 14.50 -13.66
CA PRO A 95 7.56 15.75 -14.01
C PRO A 95 8.51 16.82 -14.56
N GLN A 96 9.77 16.81 -14.10
CA GLN A 96 10.85 17.65 -14.59
C GLN A 96 12.14 16.83 -14.64
N PRO A 97 12.99 17.01 -15.66
CA PRO A 97 14.32 16.40 -15.68
C PRO A 97 15.13 16.84 -14.47
N VAL A 98 15.86 15.91 -13.85
CA VAL A 98 16.73 16.19 -12.71
C VAL A 98 18.17 15.91 -13.12
N THR A 99 19.05 16.89 -12.94
CA THR A 99 20.48 16.70 -13.19
C THR A 99 21.18 16.27 -11.92
N VAL A 100 21.90 15.16 -11.98
CA VAL A 100 22.76 14.69 -10.90
C VAL A 100 24.09 14.28 -11.51
N ASP A 101 25.21 14.79 -10.98
CA ASP A 101 26.59 14.59 -11.43
C ASP A 101 26.79 14.77 -12.95
N GLY A 102 26.09 15.74 -13.52
CA GLY A 102 26.15 16.03 -14.96
C GLY A 102 25.32 15.08 -15.83
N ALA A 103 24.72 14.03 -15.26
CA ALA A 103 23.75 13.18 -15.94
C ALA A 103 22.33 13.75 -15.77
N THR A 104 21.58 13.82 -16.87
CA THR A 104 20.17 14.23 -16.83
C THR A 104 19.28 13.00 -16.72
N ILE A 105 18.50 12.93 -15.65
CA ILE A 105 17.54 11.87 -15.38
C ILE A 105 16.16 12.35 -15.79
N THR A 106 15.52 11.63 -16.70
CA THR A 106 14.17 11.91 -17.18
C THR A 106 13.15 10.87 -16.75
N GLU A 107 13.61 9.70 -16.28
CA GLU A 107 12.75 8.62 -15.79
C GLU A 107 13.28 8.07 -14.47
N ALA A 108 12.37 7.65 -13.59
CA ALA A 108 12.69 7.05 -12.32
C ALA A 108 11.55 6.14 -11.82
N PRO A 109 11.78 5.30 -10.79
CA PRO A 109 10.72 4.73 -9.97
C PRO A 109 9.89 5.83 -9.31
N LEU A 110 8.56 5.77 -9.49
CA LEU A 110 7.62 6.81 -9.05
C LEU A 110 6.75 6.35 -7.88
N SER A 111 6.40 5.07 -7.82
CA SER A 111 5.62 4.53 -6.72
C SER A 111 5.78 3.02 -6.62
N VAL A 112 5.50 2.49 -5.42
CA VAL A 112 5.31 1.07 -5.21
C VAL A 112 3.94 0.83 -4.59
N THR A 113 3.23 -0.16 -5.09
CA THR A 113 1.92 -0.57 -4.56
C THR A 113 1.98 -2.03 -4.14
N TRP A 114 1.61 -2.33 -2.90
CA TRP A 114 1.36 -3.68 -2.43
C TRP A 114 -0.14 -3.93 -2.36
N THR A 115 -0.58 -5.07 -2.87
CA THR A 115 -1.98 -5.52 -2.80
C THR A 115 -2.05 -6.92 -2.22
N ALA A 116 -2.92 -7.15 -1.25
CA ALA A 116 -3.16 -8.46 -0.66
C ALA A 116 -3.80 -9.39 -1.70
N ASN A 117 -3.31 -10.62 -1.80
CA ASN A 117 -3.74 -11.59 -2.80
C ASN A 117 -5.02 -12.34 -2.38
N ASP A 118 -5.27 -12.42 -1.08
CA ASP A 118 -6.38 -13.14 -0.48
C ASP A 118 -6.81 -12.49 0.84
N ALA A 119 -7.96 -12.91 1.38
CA ALA A 119 -8.52 -12.36 2.60
C ALA A 119 -7.69 -12.67 3.86
N GLN A 120 -6.91 -13.75 3.86
CA GLN A 120 -6.08 -14.11 5.02
C GLN A 120 -4.84 -13.22 5.13
N SER A 121 -4.40 -12.65 4.01
CA SER A 121 -3.23 -11.78 3.92
C SER A 121 -3.56 -10.31 4.24
N GLN A 122 -4.84 -9.93 4.27
CA GLN A 122 -5.27 -8.57 4.58
C GLN A 122 -5.04 -8.23 6.06
N LEU A 123 -4.67 -6.98 6.36
CA LEU A 123 -4.45 -6.57 7.75
C LEU A 123 -5.78 -6.31 8.44
N SER A 124 -6.10 -7.16 9.41
CA SER A 124 -7.29 -7.06 10.24
C SER A 124 -6.99 -6.33 11.55
N ALA A 125 -8.00 -6.17 12.40
CA ALA A 125 -7.87 -5.52 13.70
C ALA A 125 -6.66 -6.06 14.50
N ASP A 126 -5.93 -5.14 15.14
CA ASP A 126 -4.79 -5.44 16.02
C ASP A 126 -3.58 -6.10 15.34
N GLN A 127 -3.53 -6.07 14.00
CA GLN A 127 -2.38 -6.53 13.20
C GLN A 127 -1.56 -5.36 12.65
N TYR A 128 -0.31 -5.63 12.29
CA TYR A 128 0.52 -4.74 11.48
C TYR A 128 1.35 -5.57 10.49
N GLN A 129 1.80 -4.93 9.42
CA GLN A 129 2.74 -5.53 8.46
C GLN A 129 3.86 -4.55 8.13
N MET A 130 5.03 -5.10 7.84
CA MET A 130 6.19 -4.34 7.38
C MET A 130 6.38 -4.54 5.89
N PHE A 131 6.56 -3.44 5.17
CA PHE A 131 6.88 -3.41 3.75
C PHE A 131 8.21 -2.71 3.59
N SER A 132 9.18 -3.37 2.96
CA SER A 132 10.55 -2.87 2.88
C SER A 132 10.99 -2.70 1.44
N LEU A 133 11.73 -1.62 1.21
CA LEU A 133 12.42 -1.31 -0.03
C LEU A 133 13.91 -1.24 0.25
N SER A 134 14.70 -1.76 -0.68
CA SER A 134 16.10 -1.37 -0.84
C SER A 134 16.14 -0.27 -1.89
N VAL A 135 16.63 0.90 -1.52
CA VAL A 135 16.71 2.06 -2.40
C VAL A 135 18.16 2.50 -2.57
N GLU A 136 18.49 2.96 -3.76
CA GLU A 136 19.75 3.64 -4.05
C GLU A 136 19.41 5.02 -4.61
N GLY A 137 20.01 6.04 -4.00
CA GLY A 137 19.98 7.41 -4.51
C GLY A 137 21.28 7.70 -5.25
N PHE A 138 21.21 8.59 -6.22
CA PHE A 138 22.41 9.09 -6.88
C PHE A 138 23.16 10.00 -5.88
N ARG A 139 24.30 9.52 -5.36
CA ARG A 139 25.19 10.32 -4.51
C ARG A 139 25.81 11.43 -5.39
N SER A 140 25.79 12.68 -4.91
CA SER A 140 26.57 13.77 -5.52
C SER A 140 28.07 13.43 -5.54
N PRO A 141 28.91 13.88 -6.50
CA PRO A 141 30.31 13.50 -6.59
C PRO A 141 31.13 14.61 -5.94
N VAL A 142 30.84 15.01 -4.71
CA VAL A 142 31.69 15.98 -4.02
C VAL A 142 31.86 15.59 -2.58
N LEU A 143 32.79 14.66 -2.35
CA LEU A 143 33.79 14.88 -1.31
C LEU A 143 35.15 14.46 -1.88
N PRO A 144 36.04 15.40 -2.24
CA PRO A 144 37.44 15.07 -2.43
C PRO A 144 38.01 14.75 -1.05
N TRP A 145 38.01 13.49 -0.65
CA TRP A 145 38.81 13.05 0.49
C TRP A 145 40.26 13.13 0.04
N ARG A 146 40.88 14.30 0.21
CA ARG A 146 42.34 14.37 0.37
C ARG A 146 42.61 13.73 1.73
N CYS A 147 43.16 12.53 1.72
CA CYS A 147 43.92 12.05 2.86
C CYS A 147 45.01 13.09 3.17
N LEU A 148 44.95 13.67 4.37
CA LEU A 148 46.11 14.14 5.11
C LEU A 148 46.28 13.19 6.29
#